data_AF-A0A522RAG9-F1
#
_entry.id   AF-A0A522RAG9-F1
#
_cell.length_a   1.000
_cell.length_b   1.000
_cell.length_c   1.000
_cell.angle_alpha   90.00
_cell.angle_beta   90.00
_cell.angle_gamma   90.00
#
_symmetry.space_group_name_H-M   'P 1'
#
loop_
_entity.id
_entity.type
_entity.pdbx_description
1 polymer ?
#
loop_
_entity_poly.entity_id
_entity_poly.type
_entity_poly.pdbx_seq_one_letter_code
_entity_poly.pdbx_strand_id
1 'polypeptide(L)'
;MVMVTQAWRQSDNARSFVRALEAMGYVLATGKRPYVLVDMYGMMNALPKMIDDRSVRTNDIRAFLERDFPAEQLPRVEEARALAADLRKAREQFAKAQGQAEAVARLEAMQQRRRAELLAAQEQQRTRHRQERAELERERLAARRAQKAGYLAQVKAVRAARLEARPRGLAAFLGRVTGVSLVIGKLHRHRDARAWRAFAADRQALALAQKQAALSLQRRQEVQGLDAARQLKALGKVEVRERQALEVRRVREQRIIGRSGHDRMPSLTLELKPKGRSASVRRAKDRYRDRSGSEEREEGRGRRSPRGKTRYAEKGTRPAAGVAGRGPARGALEQASRSCRGFCARSG
;
A
#
# COMPACT_ATOMS: atom_id res chain seq x y z
N MET A 1 -37.24 -25.84 31.61
CA MET A 1 -38.66 -25.76 31.99
C MET A 1 -39.06 -24.36 32.44
N VAL A 2 -38.25 -23.69 33.29
CA VAL A 2 -38.50 -22.33 33.80
C VAL A 2 -38.70 -21.23 32.72
N MET A 3 -38.09 -21.34 31.54
CA MET A 3 -38.12 -20.29 30.51
C MET A 3 -39.50 -20.12 29.83
N VAL A 4 -40.25 -21.21 29.61
CA VAL A 4 -41.59 -21.14 28.99
C VAL A 4 -42.61 -20.56 29.97
N THR A 5 -42.49 -20.92 31.26
CA THR A 5 -43.27 -20.31 32.34
C THR A 5 -43.00 -18.80 32.48
N GLN A 6 -41.74 -18.37 32.34
CA GLN A 6 -41.40 -16.94 32.35
C GLN A 6 -41.99 -16.19 31.15
N ALA A 7 -41.91 -16.77 29.94
CA ALA A 7 -42.51 -16.18 28.76
C ALA A 7 -44.04 -16.06 28.89
N TRP A 8 -44.69 -17.03 29.54
CA TRP A 8 -46.13 -17.01 29.81
C TRP A 8 -46.52 -15.89 30.78
N ARG A 9 -45.72 -15.67 31.84
CA ARG A 9 -45.97 -14.61 32.84
C ARG A 9 -45.69 -13.21 32.31
N GLN A 10 -44.79 -13.08 31.34
CA GLN A 10 -44.40 -11.79 30.73
C GLN A 10 -45.26 -11.41 29.52
N SER A 11 -46.04 -12.34 28.98
CA SER A 11 -46.86 -12.09 27.80
C SER A 11 -48.25 -11.61 28.17
N ASP A 12 -48.57 -10.36 27.82
CA ASP A 12 -49.90 -9.79 28.03
C ASP A 12 -50.94 -10.27 26.99
N ASN A 13 -50.48 -10.80 25.84
CA ASN A 13 -51.35 -11.24 24.75
C ASN A 13 -50.80 -12.51 24.05
N ALA A 14 -51.67 -13.27 23.39
CA ALA A 14 -51.29 -14.56 22.78
C ALA A 14 -50.22 -14.38 21.69
N ARG A 15 -50.25 -13.29 20.92
CA ARG A 15 -49.21 -12.96 19.94
C ARG A 15 -47.84 -12.65 20.56
N SER A 16 -47.79 -11.96 21.70
CA SER A 16 -46.52 -11.67 22.38
C SER A 16 -45.94 -12.94 23.01
N PHE A 17 -46.80 -13.83 23.51
CA PHE A 17 -46.40 -15.15 23.98
C PHE A 17 -45.79 -16.00 22.87
N VAL A 18 -46.45 -16.11 21.71
CA VAL A 18 -45.92 -16.88 20.55
C VAL A 18 -44.61 -16.29 20.04
N ARG A 19 -44.47 -14.96 19.96
CA ARG A 19 -43.20 -14.31 19.60
C ARG A 19 -42.08 -14.60 20.59
N ALA A 20 -42.38 -14.62 21.89
CA ALA A 20 -41.40 -14.99 22.91
C ALA A 20 -40.99 -16.47 22.75
N LEU A 21 -41.93 -17.36 22.46
CA LEU A 21 -41.66 -18.77 22.15
C LEU A 21 -40.76 -18.92 20.90
N GLU A 22 -41.05 -18.20 19.82
CA GLU A 22 -40.24 -18.18 18.59
C GLU A 22 -38.81 -17.65 18.85
N ALA A 23 -38.68 -16.59 19.65
CA ALA A 23 -37.38 -16.05 20.03
C ALA A 23 -36.54 -17.09 20.80
N MET A 24 -37.19 -17.86 21.68
CA MET A 24 -36.59 -18.98 22.41
C MET A 24 -36.33 -20.23 21.55
N GLY A 25 -36.84 -20.27 20.32
CA GLY A 25 -36.64 -21.37 19.38
C GLY A 25 -37.73 -22.45 19.37
N TYR A 26 -38.89 -22.19 19.99
CA TYR A 26 -40.05 -23.06 19.91
C TYR A 26 -40.98 -22.63 18.78
N VAL A 27 -41.55 -23.61 18.08
CA VAL A 27 -42.59 -23.40 17.06
C VAL A 27 -43.90 -23.98 17.59
N LEU A 28 -44.96 -23.17 17.58
CA LEU A 28 -46.30 -23.61 17.96
C LEU A 28 -46.91 -24.44 16.81
N ALA A 29 -47.39 -25.64 17.13
CA ALA A 29 -47.89 -26.61 16.17
C ALA A 29 -49.13 -27.34 16.70
N THR A 30 -49.85 -27.98 15.78
CA THR A 30 -51.02 -28.83 16.09
C THR A 30 -50.69 -30.30 15.88
N GLY A 31 -51.29 -31.17 16.71
CA GLY A 31 -51.12 -32.63 16.63
C GLY A 31 -52.25 -33.39 17.34
N LYS A 32 -51.95 -34.53 17.99
CA LYS A 32 -52.94 -35.29 18.79
C LYS A 32 -53.55 -34.46 19.94
N ARG A 33 -52.87 -33.38 20.33
CA ARG A 33 -53.35 -32.35 21.26
C ARG A 33 -53.43 -31.02 20.49
N PRO A 34 -54.36 -30.11 20.83
CA PRO A 34 -54.61 -28.90 20.06
C PRO A 34 -53.42 -27.94 20.02
N TYR A 35 -52.60 -27.87 21.08
CA TYR A 35 -51.41 -27.04 21.14
C TYR A 35 -50.19 -27.85 21.59
N VAL A 36 -49.19 -27.92 20.71
CA VAL A 36 -47.92 -28.62 20.91
C VAL A 36 -46.78 -27.67 20.56
N LEU A 37 -45.70 -27.71 21.33
CA LEU A 37 -44.47 -27.00 21.00
C LEU A 37 -43.47 -27.95 20.36
N VAL A 38 -42.90 -27.54 19.24
CA VAL A 38 -41.77 -28.20 18.61
C VAL A 38 -40.52 -27.38 18.93
N ASP A 39 -39.54 -28.00 19.57
CA ASP A 39 -38.24 -27.39 19.85
C ASP A 39 -37.35 -27.37 18.58
N MET A 40 -36.26 -26.60 18.60
CA MET A 40 -35.25 -26.49 17.54
C MET A 40 -34.66 -27.84 17.10
N TYR A 41 -34.73 -28.84 17.97
CA TYR A 41 -34.28 -30.22 17.72
C TYR A 41 -35.39 -31.15 17.20
N GLY A 42 -36.61 -30.65 16.99
CA GLY A 42 -37.76 -31.41 16.48
C GLY A 42 -38.51 -32.23 17.54
N MET A 43 -38.14 -32.08 18.82
CA MET A 43 -38.82 -32.72 19.94
C MET A 43 -40.17 -32.06 20.20
N MET A 44 -41.21 -32.89 20.35
CA MET A 44 -42.56 -32.44 20.66
C MET A 44 -42.74 -32.41 22.17
N ASN A 45 -43.07 -31.25 22.69
CA ASN A 45 -43.42 -31.06 24.09
C ASN A 45 -44.85 -30.53 24.20
N ALA A 46 -45.61 -31.09 25.13
CA ALA A 46 -46.95 -30.59 25.40
C ALA A 46 -46.86 -29.25 26.14
N LEU A 47 -47.52 -28.22 25.63
CA LEU A 47 -47.48 -26.86 26.18
C LEU A 47 -47.86 -26.80 27.68
N PRO A 48 -48.91 -27.49 28.17
CA PRO A 48 -49.26 -27.49 29.60
C PRO A 48 -48.23 -28.18 30.49
N LYS A 49 -47.37 -29.06 29.94
CA LYS A 49 -46.32 -29.73 30.70
C LYS A 49 -45.08 -28.84 30.86
N MET A 50 -44.93 -27.80 30.03
CA MET A 50 -43.78 -26.88 30.09
C MET A 50 -44.04 -25.63 30.93
N ILE A 51 -45.31 -25.37 31.26
CA ILE A 51 -45.73 -24.28 32.14
C ILE A 51 -45.89 -24.88 33.54
N ASP A 52 -44.87 -24.70 34.38
CA ASP A 52 -44.84 -25.20 35.76
C ASP A 52 -45.65 -24.34 36.74
N ASP A 53 -46.77 -23.75 36.30
CA ASP A 53 -47.65 -22.93 37.12
C ASP A 53 -48.90 -23.73 37.52
N ARG A 54 -49.03 -23.99 38.83
CA ARG A 54 -50.15 -24.77 39.42
C ARG A 54 -51.52 -24.11 39.23
N SER A 55 -51.54 -22.82 38.90
CA SER A 55 -52.75 -22.02 38.65
C SER A 55 -53.27 -22.11 37.21
N VAL A 56 -52.46 -22.54 36.24
CA VAL A 56 -52.82 -22.52 34.82
C VAL A 56 -53.36 -23.89 34.41
N ARG A 57 -54.66 -23.97 34.08
CA ARG A 57 -55.27 -25.21 33.59
C ARG A 57 -55.17 -25.29 32.07
N THR A 58 -55.23 -26.51 31.55
CA THR A 58 -55.19 -26.78 30.09
C THR A 58 -56.30 -26.02 29.33
N ASN A 59 -57.45 -25.79 29.97
CA ASN A 59 -58.57 -25.04 29.37
C ASN A 59 -58.27 -23.54 29.25
N ASP A 60 -57.53 -22.97 30.21
CA ASP A 60 -57.20 -21.55 30.22
C ASP A 60 -56.18 -21.23 29.11
N ILE A 61 -55.21 -22.13 28.90
CA ILE A 61 -54.25 -22.04 27.79
C ILE A 61 -54.97 -22.12 26.43
N ARG A 62 -55.96 -23.00 26.32
CA ARG A 62 -56.77 -23.14 25.11
C ARG A 62 -57.56 -21.87 24.84
N ALA A 63 -58.30 -21.37 25.82
CA ALA A 63 -59.10 -20.14 25.67
C ALA A 63 -58.24 -18.90 25.36
N PHE A 64 -57.00 -18.85 25.87
CA PHE A 64 -56.06 -17.78 25.60
C PHE A 64 -55.53 -17.82 24.16
N LEU A 65 -55.14 -19.00 23.67
CA LEU A 65 -54.56 -19.15 22.32
C LEU A 65 -55.61 -19.19 21.20
N GLU A 66 -56.82 -19.69 21.47
CA GLU A 66 -57.87 -19.87 20.46
C GLU A 66 -58.37 -18.54 19.86
N ARG A 67 -58.21 -17.42 20.59
CA ARG A 67 -58.60 -16.08 20.12
C ARG A 67 -57.74 -15.55 18.98
N ASP A 68 -56.44 -15.84 19.00
CA ASP A 68 -55.47 -15.33 18.02
C ASP A 68 -54.88 -16.42 17.11
N PHE A 69 -54.86 -17.67 17.57
CA PHE A 69 -54.28 -18.83 16.89
C PHE A 69 -55.23 -20.04 16.99
N PRO A 70 -56.24 -20.13 16.12
CA PRO A 70 -57.13 -21.29 16.09
C PRO A 70 -56.35 -22.53 15.65
N ALA A 71 -56.72 -23.69 16.20
CA ALA A 71 -56.04 -24.96 15.96
C ALA A 71 -56.09 -25.44 14.49
N GLU A 72 -56.92 -24.83 13.64
CA GLU A 72 -57.00 -25.17 12.22
C GLU A 72 -55.97 -24.43 11.36
N GLN A 73 -55.44 -23.29 11.84
CA GLN A 73 -54.52 -22.43 11.10
C GLN A 73 -53.05 -22.66 11.47
N LEU A 74 -52.80 -23.46 12.50
CA LEU A 74 -51.45 -23.76 12.97
C LEU A 74 -50.83 -24.90 12.14
N PRO A 75 -49.51 -24.83 11.87
CA PRO A 75 -48.81 -25.84 11.10
C PRO A 75 -48.90 -27.20 11.79
N ARG A 76 -49.02 -28.26 10.98
CA ARG A 76 -48.98 -29.62 11.52
C ARG A 76 -47.59 -29.88 12.12
N VAL A 77 -47.50 -30.82 13.07
CA VAL A 77 -46.21 -31.20 13.69
C VAL A 77 -45.08 -31.39 12.68
N GLU A 78 -45.34 -32.05 11.56
CA GLU A 78 -44.33 -32.35 10.53
C GLU A 78 -43.83 -31.08 9.82
N GLU A 79 -44.73 -30.16 9.51
CA GLU A 79 -44.41 -28.86 8.93
C GLU A 79 -43.65 -27.98 9.93
N ALA A 80 -44.09 -27.97 11.19
CA ALA A 80 -43.40 -27.25 12.27
C ALA A 80 -41.99 -27.78 12.53
N ARG A 81 -41.77 -29.10 12.41
CA ARG A 81 -40.44 -29.72 12.46
C ARG A 81 -39.56 -29.30 11.28
N ALA A 82 -40.12 -29.23 10.07
CA ALA A 82 -39.40 -28.76 8.90
C ALA A 82 -38.97 -27.29 9.06
N LEU A 83 -39.89 -26.42 9.51
CA LEU A 83 -39.61 -25.01 9.81
C LEU A 83 -38.53 -24.85 10.89
N ALA A 84 -38.61 -25.62 11.98
CA ALA A 84 -37.59 -25.61 13.03
C ALA A 84 -36.20 -26.05 12.51
N ALA A 85 -36.17 -27.07 11.64
CA ALA A 85 -34.93 -27.53 11.02
C ALA A 85 -34.32 -26.48 10.09
N ASP A 86 -35.14 -25.73 9.35
CA ASP A 86 -34.67 -24.67 8.45
C ASP A 86 -34.22 -23.42 9.22
N LEU A 87 -34.93 -23.04 10.28
CA LEU A 87 -34.49 -21.97 11.20
C LEU A 87 -33.14 -22.31 11.85
N ARG A 88 -32.93 -23.58 12.23
CA ARG A 88 -31.63 -24.04 12.74
C ARG A 88 -30.53 -23.91 11.68
N LYS A 89 -30.77 -24.41 10.46
CA LYS A 89 -29.79 -24.28 9.36
C LYS A 89 -29.47 -22.81 9.08
N ALA A 90 -30.47 -21.94 9.06
CA ALA A 90 -30.28 -20.50 8.85
C ALA A 90 -29.43 -19.86 9.96
N ARG A 91 -29.71 -20.18 11.24
CA ARG A 91 -28.92 -19.70 12.39
C ARG A 91 -27.46 -20.19 12.34
N GLU A 92 -27.25 -21.46 12.01
CA GLU A 92 -25.90 -22.01 11.84
C GLU A 92 -25.15 -21.38 10.68
N GLN A 93 -25.81 -21.16 9.54
CA GLN A 93 -25.22 -20.49 8.38
C GLN A 93 -24.85 -19.04 8.71
N PHE A 94 -25.72 -18.34 9.44
CA PHE A 94 -25.47 -16.98 9.90
C PHE A 94 -24.28 -16.92 10.87
N ALA A 95 -24.24 -17.79 11.88
CA ALA A 95 -23.10 -17.87 12.81
C ALA A 95 -21.78 -18.20 12.09
N LYS A 96 -21.81 -19.12 11.11
CA LYS A 96 -20.65 -19.43 10.26
C LYS A 96 -20.21 -18.23 9.41
N ALA A 97 -21.16 -17.49 8.84
CA ALA A 97 -20.87 -16.28 8.07
C ALA A 97 -20.28 -15.16 8.94
N GLN A 98 -20.81 -14.97 10.14
CA GLN A 98 -20.26 -14.02 11.12
C GLN A 98 -18.83 -14.38 11.53
N GLY A 99 -18.56 -15.65 11.88
CA GLY A 99 -17.21 -16.09 12.21
C GLY A 99 -16.20 -15.89 11.07
N GLN A 100 -16.63 -16.04 9.82
CA GLN A 100 -15.79 -15.74 8.65
C GLN A 100 -15.52 -14.24 8.51
N ALA A 101 -16.55 -13.41 8.68
CA ALA A 101 -16.42 -11.95 8.63
C ALA A 101 -15.44 -11.45 9.70
N GLU A 102 -15.54 -11.98 10.93
CA GLU A 102 -14.60 -11.69 11.99
C GLU A 102 -13.17 -12.12 11.66
N ALA A 103 -12.98 -13.30 11.07
CA ALA A 103 -11.65 -13.78 10.68
C ALA A 103 -11.00 -12.87 9.63
N VAL A 104 -11.77 -12.40 8.65
CA VAL A 104 -11.30 -11.42 7.65
C VAL A 104 -10.99 -10.08 8.31
N ALA A 105 -11.88 -9.56 9.16
CA ALA A 105 -11.68 -8.29 9.87
C ALA A 105 -10.42 -8.31 10.75
N ARG A 106 -10.18 -9.41 11.47
CA ARG A 106 -8.95 -9.61 12.27
C ARG A 106 -7.71 -9.58 11.40
N LEU A 107 -7.74 -10.27 10.25
CA LEU A 107 -6.63 -10.29 9.29
C LEU A 107 -6.37 -8.88 8.73
N GLU A 108 -7.41 -8.15 8.35
CA GLU A 108 -7.29 -6.79 7.85
C GLU A 108 -6.75 -5.82 8.90
N ALA A 109 -7.18 -5.93 10.15
CA ALA A 109 -6.63 -5.12 11.25
C ALA A 109 -5.13 -5.36 11.44
N MET A 110 -4.67 -6.61 11.36
CA MET A 110 -3.24 -6.96 11.44
C MET A 110 -2.45 -6.47 10.22
N GLN A 111 -3.05 -6.47 9.03
CA GLN A 111 -2.45 -5.88 7.82
C GLN A 111 -2.34 -4.36 7.93
N GLN A 112 -3.40 -3.68 8.37
CA GLN A 112 -3.42 -2.23 8.57
C GLN A 112 -2.37 -1.77 9.58
N ARG A 113 -2.19 -2.49 10.70
CA ARG A 113 -1.14 -2.19 11.69
C ARG A 113 0.26 -2.23 11.06
N ARG A 114 0.60 -3.33 10.37
CA ARG A 114 1.90 -3.48 9.68
C ARG A 114 2.12 -2.40 8.60
N ARG A 115 1.08 -2.05 7.85
CA ARG A 115 1.13 -0.96 6.86
C ARG A 115 1.38 0.38 7.53
N ALA A 116 0.65 0.69 8.61
CA ALA A 116 0.76 1.94 9.35
C ALA A 116 2.17 2.12 9.91
N GLU A 117 2.77 1.06 10.48
CA GLU A 117 4.15 1.07 10.97
C GLU A 117 5.15 1.40 9.86
N LEU A 118 5.04 0.75 8.69
CA LEU A 118 5.94 1.02 7.57
C LEU A 118 5.75 2.41 6.96
N LEU A 119 4.51 2.90 6.88
CA LEU A 119 4.22 4.25 6.41
C LEU A 119 4.76 5.30 7.38
N ALA A 120 4.57 5.11 8.68
CA ALA A 120 5.14 5.99 9.70
C ALA A 120 6.67 6.02 9.64
N ALA A 121 7.32 4.87 9.46
CA ALA A 121 8.77 4.80 9.25
C ALA A 121 9.21 5.56 7.98
N GLN A 122 8.46 5.44 6.88
CA GLN A 122 8.72 6.18 5.65
C GLN A 122 8.59 7.70 5.84
N GLU A 123 7.57 8.15 6.57
CA GLU A 123 7.38 9.56 6.89
C GLU A 123 8.51 10.11 7.76
N GLN A 124 8.90 9.37 8.81
CA GLN A 124 10.05 9.71 9.65
C GLN A 124 11.35 9.79 8.83
N GLN A 125 11.53 8.90 7.87
CA GLN A 125 12.69 8.96 6.99
C GLN A 125 12.66 10.20 6.08
N ARG A 126 11.49 10.57 5.55
CA ARG A 126 11.32 11.80 4.75
C ARG A 126 11.56 13.05 5.57
N THR A 127 11.14 13.10 6.83
CA THR A 127 11.42 14.25 7.71
C THR A 127 12.90 14.37 8.01
N ARG A 128 13.59 13.26 8.29
CA ARG A 128 15.07 13.21 8.42
C ARG A 128 15.75 13.72 7.15
N HIS A 129 15.36 13.26 5.96
CA HIS A 129 15.92 13.75 4.70
C HIS A 129 15.73 15.25 4.49
N ARG A 130 14.59 15.81 4.91
CA ARG A 130 14.34 17.26 4.86
C ARG A 130 15.25 18.03 5.83
N GLN A 131 15.44 17.51 7.04
CA GLN A 131 16.32 18.09 8.05
C GLN A 131 17.78 18.09 7.56
N GLU A 132 18.28 16.96 7.09
CA GLU A 132 19.64 16.81 6.53
C GLU A 132 19.90 17.79 5.37
N ARG A 133 18.91 17.97 4.47
CA ARG A 133 19.02 18.94 3.36
C ARG A 133 19.08 20.38 3.89
N ALA A 134 18.27 20.71 4.88
CA ALA A 134 18.25 22.04 5.48
C ALA A 134 19.56 22.34 6.23
N GLU A 135 20.10 21.35 6.94
CA GLU A 135 21.40 21.43 7.62
C GLU A 135 22.54 21.65 6.62
N LEU A 136 22.59 20.85 5.56
CA LEU A 136 23.59 20.99 4.51
C LEU A 136 23.53 22.37 3.83
N GLU A 137 22.33 22.91 3.59
CA GLU A 137 22.19 24.28 3.06
C GLU A 137 22.66 25.35 4.05
N ARG A 138 22.39 25.19 5.35
CA ARG A 138 22.90 26.11 6.39
C ARG A 138 24.42 26.10 6.43
N GLU A 139 25.04 24.93 6.40
CA GLU A 139 26.49 24.77 6.34
C GLU A 139 27.09 25.41 5.08
N ARG A 140 26.46 25.21 3.92
CA ARG A 140 26.89 25.83 2.65
C ARG A 140 26.88 27.34 2.72
N LEU A 141 25.80 27.91 3.26
CA LEU A 141 25.67 29.36 3.43
C LEU A 141 26.68 29.89 4.44
N ALA A 142 26.89 29.20 5.56
CA ALA A 142 27.88 29.56 6.56
C ALA A 142 29.30 29.55 5.98
N ALA A 143 29.68 28.50 5.25
CA ALA A 143 30.98 28.39 4.60
C ALA A 143 31.22 29.52 3.58
N ARG A 144 30.21 29.85 2.75
CA ARG A 144 30.29 30.97 1.81
C ARG A 144 30.44 32.31 2.50
N ARG A 145 29.71 32.52 3.60
CA ARG A 145 29.78 33.75 4.42
C ARG A 145 31.17 33.88 5.06
N ALA A 146 31.69 32.81 5.66
CA ALA A 146 33.01 32.78 6.27
C ALA A 146 34.11 33.07 5.25
N GLN A 147 34.06 32.43 4.08
CA GLN A 147 35.04 32.67 3.00
C GLN A 147 35.02 34.14 2.52
N LYS A 148 33.81 34.68 2.28
CA LYS A 148 33.65 36.09 1.88
C LYS A 148 34.13 37.04 2.98
N ALA A 149 33.80 36.76 4.24
CA ALA A 149 34.21 37.57 5.39
C ALA A 149 35.73 37.57 5.55
N GLY A 150 36.39 36.42 5.42
CA GLY A 150 37.85 36.30 5.46
C GLY A 150 38.53 37.13 4.38
N TYR A 151 38.06 37.03 3.13
CA TYR A 151 38.58 37.85 2.03
C TYR A 151 38.39 39.36 2.27
N LEU A 152 37.19 39.78 2.71
CA LEU A 152 36.93 41.19 3.01
C LEU A 152 37.79 41.71 4.17
N ALA A 153 38.04 40.89 5.19
CA ALA A 153 38.93 41.24 6.30
C ALA A 153 40.38 41.44 5.80
N GLN A 154 40.89 40.54 4.95
CA GLN A 154 42.21 40.68 4.33
C GLN A 154 42.31 41.96 3.49
N VAL A 155 41.30 42.24 2.66
CA VAL A 155 41.27 43.48 1.85
C VAL A 155 41.25 44.73 2.73
N LYS A 156 40.50 44.72 3.84
CA LYS A 156 40.49 45.83 4.80
C LYS A 156 41.85 46.03 5.46
N ALA A 157 42.50 44.96 5.92
CA ALA A 157 43.82 45.02 6.54
C ALA A 157 44.88 45.55 5.57
N VAL A 158 44.88 45.08 4.31
CA VAL A 158 45.77 45.58 3.26
C VAL A 158 45.53 47.06 2.96
N ARG A 159 44.28 47.51 2.96
CA ARG A 159 43.96 48.94 2.80
C ARG A 159 44.45 49.78 3.98
N ALA A 160 44.27 49.31 5.21
CA ALA A 160 44.77 50.00 6.40
C ALA A 160 46.30 50.12 6.38
N ALA A 161 47.01 49.02 6.12
CA ALA A 161 48.48 49.02 6.01
C ALA A 161 48.99 49.98 4.91
N ARG A 162 48.28 50.09 3.78
CA ARG A 162 48.62 51.05 2.72
C ARG A 162 48.38 52.51 3.12
N LEU A 163 47.35 52.77 3.94
CA LEU A 163 47.08 54.12 4.44
C LEU A 163 48.16 54.57 5.43
N GLU A 164 48.64 53.66 6.28
CA GLU A 164 49.74 53.88 7.22
C GLU A 164 51.07 54.10 6.49
N ALA A 165 51.38 53.25 5.50
CA ALA A 165 52.63 53.33 4.74
C ALA A 165 52.64 54.41 3.64
N ARG A 166 51.60 55.25 3.54
CA ARG A 166 51.49 56.24 2.47
C ARG A 166 52.53 57.35 2.67
N PRO A 167 53.46 57.60 1.72
CA PRO A 167 54.44 58.67 1.87
C PRO A 167 53.73 60.03 1.95
N ARG A 168 54.14 60.88 2.90
CA ARG A 168 53.63 62.25 3.09
C ARG A 168 54.76 63.26 2.86
N GLY A 169 54.42 64.51 2.54
CA GLY A 169 55.39 65.58 2.36
C GLY A 169 56.35 65.38 1.17
N LEU A 170 57.64 65.66 1.39
CA LEU A 170 58.72 65.60 0.38
C LEU A 170 58.85 64.22 -0.29
N ALA A 171 58.70 63.12 0.46
CA ALA A 171 58.75 61.77 -0.09
C ALA A 171 57.63 61.51 -1.11
N ALA A 172 56.45 62.11 -0.92
CA ALA A 172 55.34 61.99 -1.86
C ALA A 172 55.60 62.80 -3.14
N PHE A 173 56.26 63.95 -3.03
CA PHE A 173 56.66 64.79 -4.16
C PHE A 173 57.75 64.11 -4.98
N LEU A 174 58.85 63.70 -4.34
CA LEU A 174 59.94 62.97 -4.98
C LEU A 174 59.45 61.66 -5.61
N GLY A 175 58.54 60.95 -4.95
CA GLY A 175 57.93 59.73 -5.49
C GLY A 175 57.05 59.98 -6.73
N ARG A 176 56.54 61.19 -6.97
CA ARG A 176 55.82 61.53 -8.23
C ARG A 176 56.79 61.87 -9.34
N VAL A 177 57.78 62.72 -9.06
CA VAL A 177 58.77 63.18 -10.05
C VAL A 177 59.64 62.02 -10.54
N THR A 178 60.03 61.10 -9.64
CA THR A 178 60.84 59.90 -9.97
C THR A 178 60.02 58.74 -10.52
N GLY A 179 58.68 58.83 -10.55
CA GLY A 179 57.81 57.75 -11.02
C GLY A 179 57.71 56.52 -10.10
N VAL A 180 58.38 56.51 -8.94
CA VAL A 180 58.31 55.39 -7.96
C VAL A 180 56.87 55.10 -7.52
N SER A 181 56.02 56.14 -7.41
CA SER A 181 54.59 55.99 -7.10
C SER A 181 53.82 55.15 -8.13
N LEU A 182 54.18 55.26 -9.42
CA LEU A 182 53.58 54.46 -10.50
C LEU A 182 53.98 52.99 -10.38
N VAL A 183 55.24 52.71 -10.04
CA VAL A 183 55.76 51.35 -9.85
C VAL A 183 55.07 50.67 -8.66
N ILE A 184 54.99 51.36 -7.51
CA ILE A 184 54.26 50.87 -6.32
C ILE A 184 52.80 50.58 -6.65
N GLY A 185 52.13 51.47 -7.39
CA GLY A 185 50.75 51.26 -7.84
C GLY A 185 50.58 50.04 -8.74
N LYS A 186 51.49 49.80 -9.70
CA LYS A 186 51.47 48.58 -10.54
C LYS A 186 51.70 47.32 -9.71
N LEU A 187 52.64 47.35 -8.77
CA LEU A 187 52.90 46.22 -7.87
C LEU A 187 51.67 45.89 -7.00
N HIS A 188 51.01 46.91 -6.44
CA HIS A 188 49.76 46.73 -5.69
C HIS A 188 48.65 46.12 -6.55
N ARG A 189 48.44 46.62 -7.77
CA ARG A 189 47.45 46.05 -8.72
C ARG A 189 47.75 44.59 -9.03
N HIS A 190 49.01 44.24 -9.26
CA HIS A 190 49.41 42.86 -9.53
C HIS A 190 49.16 41.94 -8.31
N ARG A 191 49.53 42.39 -7.09
CA ARG A 191 49.27 41.67 -5.84
C ARG A 191 47.76 41.49 -5.58
N ASP A 192 46.96 42.54 -5.80
CA ASP A 192 45.51 42.50 -5.64
C ASP A 192 44.86 41.55 -6.66
N ALA A 193 45.31 41.58 -7.93
CA ALA A 193 44.86 40.66 -8.95
C ALA A 193 45.21 39.19 -8.61
N ARG A 194 46.40 38.94 -8.04
CA ARG A 194 46.78 37.60 -7.57
C ARG A 194 45.90 37.13 -6.39
N ALA A 195 45.67 37.99 -5.41
CA ALA A 195 44.81 37.69 -4.26
C ALA A 195 43.36 37.43 -4.70
N TRP A 196 42.84 38.23 -5.63
CA TRP A 196 41.52 38.00 -6.21
C TRP A 196 41.42 36.67 -6.96
N ARG A 197 42.43 36.32 -7.78
CA ARG A 197 42.46 35.04 -8.49
C ARG A 197 42.48 33.85 -7.51
N ALA A 198 43.25 33.95 -6.42
CA ALA A 198 43.26 32.92 -5.38
C ALA A 198 41.87 32.78 -4.74
N PHE A 199 41.25 33.88 -4.32
CA PHE A 199 39.89 33.86 -3.77
C PHE A 199 38.85 33.29 -4.77
N ALA A 200 38.95 33.65 -6.05
CA ALA A 200 38.09 33.11 -7.10
C ALA A 200 38.28 31.60 -7.28
N ALA A 201 39.51 31.10 -7.25
CA ALA A 201 39.82 29.67 -7.31
C ALA A 201 39.26 28.93 -6.08
N ASP A 202 39.47 29.47 -4.87
CA ASP A 202 38.94 28.89 -3.64
C ASP A 202 37.41 28.84 -3.66
N ARG A 203 36.75 29.89 -4.19
CA ARG A 203 35.30 29.94 -4.33
C ARG A 203 34.79 28.88 -5.31
N GLN A 204 35.50 28.65 -6.41
CA GLN A 204 35.17 27.58 -7.36
C GLN A 204 35.37 26.20 -6.73
N ALA A 205 36.47 25.97 -6.02
CA ALA A 205 36.74 24.73 -5.30
C ALA A 205 35.65 24.44 -4.25
N LEU A 206 35.27 25.44 -3.46
CA LEU A 206 34.17 25.33 -2.50
C LEU A 206 32.85 24.98 -3.19
N ALA A 207 32.53 25.64 -4.30
CA ALA A 207 31.30 25.36 -5.05
C ALA A 207 31.28 23.93 -5.61
N LEU A 208 32.41 23.41 -6.10
CA LEU A 208 32.53 22.04 -6.59
C LEU A 208 32.37 21.02 -5.46
N ALA A 209 33.04 21.24 -4.32
CA ALA A 209 32.89 20.39 -3.13
C ALA A 209 31.44 20.35 -2.64
N GLN A 210 30.77 21.52 -2.59
CA GLN A 210 29.37 21.60 -2.21
C GLN A 210 28.46 20.84 -3.17
N LYS A 211 28.70 20.91 -4.49
CA LYS A 211 27.95 20.14 -5.50
C LYS A 211 28.14 18.64 -5.30
N GLN A 212 29.38 18.18 -5.09
CA GLN A 212 29.67 16.77 -4.85
C GLN A 212 28.98 16.26 -3.59
N ALA A 213 29.00 17.03 -2.50
CA ALA A 213 28.27 16.71 -1.27
C ALA A 213 26.74 16.67 -1.49
N ALA A 214 26.19 17.51 -2.37
CA ALA A 214 24.77 17.45 -2.74
C ALA A 214 24.42 16.13 -3.40
N LEU A 215 25.23 15.74 -4.38
CA LEU A 215 25.00 14.55 -5.18
C LEU A 215 25.17 13.28 -4.34
N SER A 216 26.15 13.24 -3.43
CA SER A 216 26.34 12.10 -2.54
C SER A 216 25.16 11.94 -1.58
N LEU A 217 24.66 13.03 -1.00
CA LEU A 217 23.46 13.01 -0.15
C LEU A 217 22.23 12.56 -0.95
N GLN A 218 22.01 13.13 -2.14
CA GLN A 218 20.90 12.78 -3.00
C GLN A 218 20.90 11.28 -3.35
N ARG A 219 22.05 10.75 -3.79
CA ARG A 219 22.18 9.32 -4.13
C ARG A 219 21.86 8.42 -2.94
N ARG A 220 22.35 8.75 -1.74
CA ARG A 220 22.02 7.99 -0.53
C ARG A 220 20.52 7.99 -0.26
N GLN A 221 19.87 9.15 -0.34
CA GLN A 221 18.44 9.29 -0.12
C GLN A 221 17.61 8.55 -1.18
N GLU A 222 18.05 8.54 -2.44
CA GLU A 222 17.43 7.77 -3.52
C GLU A 222 17.49 6.26 -3.26
N VAL A 223 18.65 5.73 -2.88
CA VAL A 223 18.79 4.30 -2.54
C VAL A 223 17.86 3.93 -1.39
N GLN A 224 17.86 4.70 -0.31
CA GLN A 224 16.99 4.42 0.83
C GLN A 224 15.50 4.55 0.47
N GLY A 225 15.14 5.46 -0.45
CA GLY A 225 13.78 5.59 -0.96
C GLY A 225 13.35 4.39 -1.80
N LEU A 226 14.26 3.83 -2.59
CA LEU A 226 14.02 2.59 -3.35
C LEU A 226 13.84 1.39 -2.40
N ASP A 227 14.62 1.29 -1.34
CA ASP A 227 14.50 0.21 -0.36
C ASP A 227 13.17 0.27 0.39
N ALA A 228 12.74 1.45 0.84
CA ALA A 228 11.42 1.65 1.44
C ALA A 228 10.29 1.27 0.46
N ALA A 229 10.42 1.64 -0.83
CA ALA A 229 9.44 1.26 -1.85
C ALA A 229 9.41 -0.25 -2.11
N ARG A 230 10.56 -0.94 -2.05
CA ARG A 230 10.63 -2.40 -2.15
C ARG A 230 9.93 -3.08 -0.98
N GLN A 231 10.12 -2.57 0.24
CA GLN A 231 9.47 -3.10 1.44
C GLN A 231 7.95 -3.00 1.34
N LEU A 232 7.40 -1.85 0.92
CA LEU A 232 5.96 -1.69 0.72
C LEU A 232 5.40 -2.65 -0.36
N LYS A 233 6.11 -2.82 -1.47
CA LYS A 233 5.73 -3.78 -2.51
C LYS A 233 5.79 -5.23 -2.01
N ALA A 234 6.80 -5.56 -1.21
CA ALA A 234 6.94 -6.88 -0.62
C ALA A 234 5.80 -7.18 0.37
N LEU A 235 5.46 -6.21 1.23
CA LEU A 235 4.32 -6.30 2.13
C LEU A 235 3.02 -6.54 1.36
N GLY A 236 2.76 -5.77 0.30
CA GLY A 236 1.56 -5.96 -0.53
C GLY A 236 1.44 -7.37 -1.11
N LYS A 237 2.55 -7.99 -1.51
CA LYS A 237 2.56 -9.39 -1.97
C LYS A 237 2.26 -10.39 -0.85
N VAL A 238 2.78 -10.15 0.35
CA VAL A 238 2.48 -10.98 1.52
C VAL A 238 1.00 -10.92 1.86
N GLU A 239 0.40 -9.73 1.86
CA GLU A 239 -1.02 -9.54 2.19
C GLU A 239 -1.96 -10.23 1.20
N VAL A 240 -1.61 -10.21 -0.10
CA VAL A 240 -2.35 -10.96 -1.13
C VAL A 240 -2.28 -12.46 -0.85
N ARG A 241 -1.09 -12.99 -0.50
CA ARG A 241 -0.92 -14.41 -0.17
C ARG A 241 -1.67 -14.82 1.10
N GLU A 242 -1.70 -13.95 2.12
CA GLU A 242 -2.45 -14.19 3.35
C GLU A 242 -3.96 -14.29 3.10
N ARG A 243 -4.51 -13.40 2.25
CA ARG A 243 -5.92 -13.46 1.84
C ARG A 243 -6.23 -14.75 1.09
N GLN A 244 -5.39 -15.11 0.11
CA GLN A 244 -5.51 -16.37 -0.62
C GLN A 244 -5.41 -17.58 0.30
N ALA A 245 -4.50 -17.56 1.28
CA ALA A 245 -4.36 -18.65 2.25
C ALA A 245 -5.62 -18.80 3.13
N LEU A 246 -6.25 -17.69 3.54
CA LEU A 246 -7.52 -17.72 4.27
C LEU A 246 -8.65 -18.31 3.42
N GLU A 247 -8.76 -17.91 2.15
CA GLU A 247 -9.74 -18.45 1.21
C GLU A 247 -9.54 -19.96 0.97
N VAL A 248 -8.31 -20.39 0.74
CA VAL A 248 -7.96 -21.81 0.56
C VAL A 248 -8.29 -22.60 1.82
N ARG A 249 -7.98 -22.07 3.01
CA ARG A 249 -8.36 -22.68 4.29
C ARG A 249 -9.87 -22.81 4.41
N ARG A 250 -10.64 -21.77 4.07
CA ARG A 250 -12.11 -21.80 4.07
C ARG A 250 -12.65 -22.91 3.17
N VAL A 251 -12.17 -22.97 1.93
CA VAL A 251 -12.57 -23.99 0.97
C VAL A 251 -12.22 -25.40 1.48
N ARG A 252 -11.05 -25.56 2.10
CA ARG A 252 -10.64 -26.85 2.71
C ARG A 252 -11.56 -27.25 3.85
N GLU A 253 -11.88 -26.35 4.77
CA GLU A 253 -12.80 -26.61 5.90
C GLU A 253 -14.19 -26.99 5.39
N GLN A 254 -14.72 -26.29 4.37
CA GLN A 254 -15.98 -26.64 3.72
C GLN A 254 -15.95 -28.06 3.12
N ARG A 255 -14.84 -28.44 2.46
CA ARG A 255 -14.68 -29.81 1.94
C ARG A 255 -14.61 -30.86 3.04
N ILE A 256 -13.95 -30.56 4.17
CA ILE A 256 -13.86 -31.48 5.31
C ILE A 256 -15.25 -31.68 5.92
N ILE A 257 -16.01 -30.60 6.14
CA ILE A 257 -17.38 -30.67 6.66
C ILE A 257 -18.30 -31.44 5.68
N GLY A 258 -18.15 -31.22 4.38
CA GLY A 258 -18.90 -31.98 3.37
C GLY A 258 -18.54 -33.48 3.36
N ARG A 259 -17.33 -33.84 3.78
CA ARG A 259 -16.88 -35.24 3.90
C ARG A 259 -17.24 -35.89 5.23
N SER A 260 -17.34 -35.14 6.33
CA SER A 260 -17.58 -35.68 7.67
C SER A 260 -18.96 -36.34 7.86
N GLY A 261 -19.83 -36.29 6.85
CA GLY A 261 -21.07 -37.08 6.78
C GLY A 261 -20.96 -38.37 5.98
N HIS A 262 -19.80 -38.71 5.41
CA HIS A 262 -19.57 -39.93 4.63
C HIS A 262 -18.34 -40.67 5.19
N ASP A 263 -18.57 -41.73 5.98
CA ASP A 263 -17.52 -42.59 6.56
C ASP A 263 -16.66 -43.34 5.52
N ARG A 264 -17.06 -43.30 4.25
CA ARG A 264 -16.26 -43.80 3.13
C ARG A 264 -15.81 -42.61 2.30
N MET A 265 -14.50 -42.41 2.19
CA MET A 265 -13.97 -41.63 1.07
C MET A 265 -14.61 -42.18 -0.21
N PRO A 266 -15.19 -41.34 -1.08
CA PRO A 266 -15.54 -41.82 -2.41
C PRO A 266 -14.24 -42.36 -2.98
N SER A 267 -14.17 -43.68 -3.14
CA SER A 267 -13.06 -44.31 -3.82
C SER A 267 -12.93 -43.54 -5.12
N LEU A 268 -11.76 -42.97 -5.36
CA LEU A 268 -11.42 -42.50 -6.68
C LEU A 268 -11.36 -43.75 -7.58
N THR A 269 -12.51 -44.31 -7.94
CA THR A 269 -12.72 -44.93 -9.25
C THR A 269 -12.66 -43.81 -10.29
N LEU A 270 -11.56 -43.05 -10.26
CA LEU A 270 -10.97 -42.54 -11.46
C LEU A 270 -10.69 -43.82 -12.24
N GLU A 271 -11.56 -44.13 -13.20
CA GLU A 271 -11.09 -44.81 -14.38
C GLU A 271 -9.95 -43.95 -14.95
N LEU A 272 -8.75 -44.14 -14.40
CA LEU A 272 -7.50 -43.71 -15.00
C LEU A 272 -7.39 -44.55 -16.28
N LYS A 273 -8.14 -44.14 -17.29
CA LYS A 273 -7.82 -44.46 -18.67
C LYS A 273 -6.84 -43.40 -19.14
N PRO A 274 -5.52 -43.63 -19.08
CA PRO A 274 -4.67 -43.19 -20.15
C PRO A 274 -4.65 -44.33 -21.18
N LYS A 275 -5.47 -44.24 -22.25
CA LYS A 275 -5.04 -44.90 -23.50
C LYS A 275 -3.86 -44.08 -24.03
N GLY A 276 -2.66 -44.47 -23.61
CA GLY A 276 -1.41 -44.13 -24.30
C GLY A 276 -0.85 -42.73 -24.06
N ARG A 277 -0.12 -42.56 -22.96
CA ARG A 277 1.16 -41.84 -23.01
C ARG A 277 2.10 -42.51 -22.01
N SER A 278 3.11 -43.21 -22.53
CA SER A 278 4.20 -43.76 -21.72
C SER A 278 4.82 -42.63 -20.90
N ALA A 279 5.03 -42.86 -19.61
CA ALA A 279 5.77 -41.94 -18.75
C ALA A 279 7.06 -41.52 -19.47
N SER A 280 7.21 -40.22 -19.76
CA SER A 280 8.42 -39.72 -20.42
C SER A 280 9.57 -39.74 -19.41
N VAL A 281 10.17 -40.92 -19.23
CA VAL A 281 11.30 -41.17 -18.30
C VAL A 281 12.50 -40.28 -18.60
N ARG A 282 12.60 -39.71 -19.82
CA ARG A 282 13.67 -38.76 -20.19
C ARG A 282 13.79 -37.57 -19.23
N ARG A 283 12.69 -36.89 -18.88
CA ARG A 283 12.76 -35.73 -17.96
C ARG A 283 13.07 -36.10 -16.50
N ALA A 284 12.90 -37.36 -16.11
CA ALA A 284 13.26 -37.84 -14.78
C ALA A 284 14.72 -38.31 -14.72
N LYS A 285 15.23 -38.97 -15.78
CA LYS A 285 16.64 -39.37 -15.90
C LYS A 285 17.58 -38.17 -16.02
N ASP A 286 17.15 -37.09 -16.69
CA ASP A 286 18.00 -35.91 -16.88
C ASP A 286 17.95 -34.91 -15.71
N ARG A 287 17.24 -35.21 -14.61
CA ARG A 287 17.12 -34.29 -13.46
C ARG A 287 18.39 -34.26 -12.58
N TYR A 288 19.24 -35.28 -12.70
CA TYR A 288 20.55 -35.38 -12.03
C TYR A 288 21.73 -35.28 -13.00
N ARG A 289 21.49 -35.04 -14.30
CA ARG A 289 22.56 -34.75 -15.24
C ARG A 289 22.93 -33.28 -15.13
N ASP A 290 23.85 -33.05 -14.21
CA ASP A 290 24.80 -31.95 -14.13
C ASP A 290 24.56 -30.73 -15.02
N ARG A 291 24.22 -29.63 -14.34
CA ARG A 291 24.22 -28.26 -14.87
C ARG A 291 25.65 -27.69 -15.02
N SER A 292 26.69 -28.50 -14.80
CA SER A 292 28.11 -28.12 -14.92
C SER A 292 28.68 -28.28 -16.34
N GLY A 293 27.94 -28.86 -17.29
CA GLY A 293 28.39 -29.05 -18.67
C GLY A 293 27.85 -28.07 -19.71
N SER A 294 27.13 -27.00 -19.30
CA SER A 294 26.56 -26.04 -20.25
C SER A 294 27.56 -24.97 -20.74
N GLU A 295 28.72 -24.82 -20.10
CA GLU A 295 29.73 -23.85 -20.54
C GLU A 295 30.56 -24.34 -21.74
N GLU A 296 30.72 -25.65 -21.95
CA GLU A 296 31.49 -26.18 -23.09
C GLU A 296 30.73 -26.22 -24.42
N ARG A 297 29.39 -25.99 -24.43
CA ARG A 297 28.58 -26.09 -25.66
C ARG A 297 28.44 -24.78 -26.44
N GLU A 298 28.80 -23.63 -25.87
CA GLU A 298 28.79 -22.35 -26.59
C GLU A 298 30.10 -22.07 -27.34
N GLU A 299 31.22 -22.67 -26.94
CA GLU A 299 32.52 -22.47 -27.62
C GLU A 299 32.67 -23.26 -28.94
N GLY A 300 31.80 -24.25 -29.19
CA GLY A 300 31.82 -25.07 -30.41
C GLY A 300 31.13 -24.47 -31.65
N ARG A 301 30.47 -23.30 -31.55
CA ARG A 301 29.76 -22.66 -32.67
C ARG A 301 30.53 -21.51 -33.35
N GLY A 302 31.84 -21.41 -33.11
CA GLY A 302 32.71 -20.36 -33.65
C GLY A 302 33.49 -20.69 -34.94
N ARG A 303 33.32 -21.86 -35.56
CA ARG A 303 34.09 -22.24 -36.76
C ARG A 303 33.22 -22.87 -37.86
N ARG A 304 32.55 -22.04 -38.65
CA ARG A 304 32.22 -22.37 -40.06
C ARG A 304 32.77 -21.27 -40.97
N SER A 305 33.72 -21.68 -41.79
CA SER A 305 34.47 -20.89 -42.78
C SER A 305 33.56 -20.21 -43.82
N PRO A 306 33.93 -19.02 -44.32
CA PRO A 306 33.27 -18.39 -45.47
C PRO A 306 33.86 -18.92 -46.78
N ARG A 307 33.02 -19.47 -47.67
CA ARG A 307 33.37 -19.72 -49.08
C ARG A 307 32.14 -19.51 -49.98
N GLY A 308 32.33 -18.71 -51.03
CA GLY A 308 31.39 -18.50 -52.15
C GLY A 308 30.97 -17.03 -52.30
N LYS A 309 31.84 -16.14 -52.79
CA LYS A 309 31.95 -15.70 -54.20
C LYS A 309 30.62 -15.32 -54.89
N THR A 310 30.43 -14.00 -54.96
CA THR A 310 30.04 -13.19 -56.14
C THR A 310 28.78 -13.54 -56.94
N ARG A 311 27.85 -12.58 -57.04
CA ARG A 311 27.41 -12.02 -58.34
C ARG A 311 26.73 -10.64 -58.16
N TYR A 312 27.31 -9.68 -58.88
CA TYR A 312 26.81 -8.41 -59.40
C TYR A 312 25.31 -8.09 -59.24
N ALA A 313 25.03 -6.89 -58.72
CA ALA A 313 24.08 -5.97 -59.33
C ALA A 313 24.44 -4.53 -58.92
N GLU A 314 25.15 -3.85 -59.82
CA GLU A 314 25.25 -2.39 -59.86
C GLU A 314 23.87 -1.77 -60.08
N LYS A 315 23.65 -0.63 -59.42
CA LYS A 315 22.74 0.51 -59.72
C LYS A 315 22.46 1.14 -58.36
N GLY A 316 22.80 2.38 -58.05
CA GLY A 316 23.32 3.50 -58.82
C GLY A 316 23.14 4.68 -57.88
N THR A 317 24.23 5.29 -57.46
CA THR A 317 24.24 6.52 -56.67
C THR A 317 23.93 7.71 -57.58
N ARG A 318 23.07 8.62 -57.08
CA ARG A 318 23.07 10.11 -57.20
C ARG A 318 21.64 10.67 -57.35
N PRO A 319 21.40 11.98 -57.10
CA PRO A 319 21.76 12.77 -55.92
C PRO A 319 20.56 13.66 -55.47
N ALA A 320 20.83 14.56 -54.53
CA ALA A 320 19.92 15.54 -53.96
C ALA A 320 19.37 16.61 -54.93
N ALA A 321 18.10 16.95 -54.73
CA ALA A 321 17.40 18.25 -54.90
C ALA A 321 15.97 18.00 -54.39
N GLY A 322 15.27 18.78 -53.59
CA GLY A 322 15.28 20.22 -53.35
C GLY A 322 13.83 20.71 -53.47
N VAL A 323 13.36 21.42 -52.43
CA VAL A 323 12.32 22.47 -52.48
C VAL A 323 10.84 22.13 -52.16
N ALA A 324 10.33 22.92 -51.20
CA ALA A 324 8.95 23.35 -50.89
C ALA A 324 7.97 22.29 -50.35
N GLY A 325 7.14 22.55 -49.33
CA GLY A 325 6.75 23.78 -48.64
C GLY A 325 5.39 23.51 -47.95
N ARG A 326 5.00 24.38 -47.01
CA ARG A 326 3.79 24.36 -46.12
C ARG A 326 4.02 23.53 -44.85
N GLY A 327 3.90 24.04 -43.63
CA GLY A 327 3.46 25.33 -43.09
C GLY A 327 3.17 25.09 -41.59
N PRO A 328 3.42 26.06 -40.68
CA PRO A 328 3.40 25.84 -39.24
C PRO A 328 2.02 26.07 -38.62
N ALA A 329 1.61 25.22 -37.68
CA ALA A 329 0.49 25.51 -36.79
C ALA A 329 0.99 26.26 -35.54
N ARG A 330 0.85 27.59 -35.55
CA ARG A 330 0.86 28.48 -34.37
C ARG A 330 -0.40 29.36 -34.41
N GLY A 331 -1.03 29.53 -33.26
CA GLY A 331 -2.20 30.38 -33.00
C GLY A 331 -3.23 29.56 -32.21
N ALA A 332 -3.75 29.97 -31.05
CA ALA A 332 -3.98 31.29 -30.46
C ALA A 332 -4.04 31.13 -28.91
N LEU A 333 -3.40 32.00 -28.12
CA LEU A 333 -3.98 33.18 -27.42
C LEU A 333 -5.18 32.83 -26.54
N GLU A 334 -5.06 32.86 -25.21
CA GLU A 334 -5.03 34.07 -24.35
C GLU A 334 -6.44 34.68 -24.16
N GLN A 335 -7.03 34.40 -22.99
CA GLN A 335 -8.09 35.11 -22.25
C GLN A 335 -8.38 34.19 -21.02
N ALA A 336 -8.40 34.61 -19.76
CA ALA A 336 -8.68 35.91 -19.18
C ALA A 336 -7.92 36.08 -17.85
N SER A 337 -7.32 37.25 -17.70
CA SER A 337 -7.06 37.89 -16.40
C SER A 337 -8.10 38.98 -16.21
N ARG A 338 -8.86 38.97 -15.10
CA ARG A 338 -9.40 40.14 -14.37
C ARG A 338 -10.37 39.68 -13.27
N SER A 339 -10.40 40.47 -12.18
CA SER A 339 -11.27 40.36 -10.98
C SER A 339 -10.68 39.43 -9.88
N CYS A 340 -10.23 39.84 -8.69
CA CYS A 340 -10.46 41.04 -7.89
C CYS A 340 -9.18 41.45 -7.12
N ARG A 341 -8.76 42.70 -7.27
CA ARG A 341 -8.11 43.47 -6.20
C ARG A 341 -9.14 44.51 -5.76
N GLY A 342 -9.38 44.61 -4.45
CA GLY A 342 -10.07 45.76 -3.87
C GLY A 342 -10.95 45.40 -2.68
N PHE A 343 -10.37 45.39 -1.48
CA PHE A 343 -11.05 45.95 -0.31
C PHE A 343 -10.01 46.30 0.77
N CYS A 344 -9.56 47.56 0.73
CA CYS A 344 -8.94 48.27 1.84
C CYS A 344 -9.68 49.61 1.97
N ALA A 345 -10.56 49.71 2.96
CA ALA A 345 -11.11 50.91 3.60
C ALA A 345 -11.63 50.39 4.97
N ARG A 346 -11.07 50.72 6.12
CA ARG A 346 -10.93 52.02 6.82
C ARG A 346 -12.28 52.69 7.09
N SER A 347 -12.89 52.35 8.22
CA SER A 347 -13.66 53.23 9.12
C SER A 347 -14.45 52.41 10.14
N GLY A 348 -14.20 52.63 11.44
CA GLY A 348 -14.84 51.96 12.57
C GLY A 348 -13.85 51.75 13.70
#